data_AF-A0AA38L1R5-F1
#
_entry.id   AF-A0AA38L1R5-F1
#
_cell.length_a   1.000
_cell.length_b   1.000
_cell.length_c   1.000
_cell.angle_alpha   90.00
_cell.angle_beta   90.00
_cell.angle_gamma   90.00
#
_symmetry.space_group_name_H-M   'P 1'
#
loop_
_entity.id
_entity.type
_entity.pdbx_description
1 polymer ?
#
loop_
_entity_poly.entity_id
_entity_poly.type
_entity_poly.pdbx_seq_one_letter_code
_entity_poly.pdbx_strand_id
1 'polypeptide(L)' 'VDGWLLSNILVDIGAEVNVLTLDTWHQMGRPTLQPTSNVMYMVKKNNVRPIDVLKDDTITIQGAKFTGDFE' A
#
# COMPACT_ATOMS: atom_id res chain seq x y z
N VAL A 1 -17.01 6.62 8.85
CA VAL A 1 -15.83 5.81 9.22
C VAL A 1 -14.66 6.70 8.95
N ASP A 2 -13.87 7.04 9.97
CA ASP A 2 -12.66 7.82 9.76
C ASP A 2 -11.68 6.93 8.97
N GLY A 3 -11.28 7.38 7.78
CA GLY A 3 -10.41 6.62 6.87
C GLY A 3 -10.92 6.57 5.44
N TRP A 4 -10.12 5.98 4.56
CA TRP A 4 -10.42 5.85 3.13
C TRP A 4 -11.21 4.58 2.84
N LEU A 5 -12.27 4.67 2.04
CA LEU A 5 -13.03 3.52 1.59
C LEU A 5 -12.50 3.05 0.24
N LEU A 6 -11.86 1.88 0.22
CA LEU A 6 -11.47 1.19 -1.01
C LEU A 6 -12.54 0.18 -1.38
N SER A 7 -12.97 0.18 -2.65
CA SER A 7 -14.05 -0.67 -3.15
C SER A 7 -13.60 -2.08 -3.55
N ASN A 8 -12.33 -2.25 -3.91
CA ASN A 8 -11.75 -3.52 -4.34
C ASN A 8 -10.36 -3.67 -3.74
N ILE A 9 -10.17 -4.71 -2.93
CA ILE A 9 -8.88 -5.07 -2.32
C ILE A 9 -8.59 -6.52 -2.70
N LEU A 10 -7.37 -6.79 -3.13
CA LEU A 10 -6.87 -8.15 -3.30
C LEU A 10 -6.20 -8.61 -2.00
N VAL A 11 -6.65 -9.72 -1.44
CA VAL A 11 -6.01 -10.35 -0.28
C VAL A 11 -5.17 -11.52 -0.79
N ASP A 12 -3.85 -11.33 -0.78
CA ASP A 12 -2.88 -12.36 -1.12
C ASP A 12 -2.07 -12.75 0.12
N ILE A 13 -2.43 -13.89 0.72
CA ILE A 13 -1.75 -14.41 1.92
C ILE A 13 -0.32 -14.90 1.65
N GLY A 14 0.05 -15.07 0.38
CA GLY A 14 1.40 -15.43 -0.04
C GLY A 14 2.29 -14.21 -0.32
N ALA A 15 1.73 -13.00 -0.28
CA ALA A 15 2.49 -11.78 -0.45
C ALA A 15 3.23 -11.40 0.83
N GLU A 16 4.51 -11.04 0.70
CA GLU A 16 5.35 -10.58 1.81
C GLU A 16 5.20 -9.07 2.08
N VAL A 17 4.63 -8.32 1.13
CA VAL A 17 4.52 -6.85 1.13
C VAL A 17 3.12 -6.39 0.75
N ASN A 18 2.68 -5.24 1.26
CA ASN A 18 1.36 -4.68 0.92
C ASN A 18 1.53 -3.60 -0.15
N VAL A 19 0.99 -3.81 -1.35
CA VAL A 19 1.16 -2.86 -2.45
C VAL A 19 -0.07 -1.98 -2.60
N LEU A 20 0.16 -0.68 -2.75
CA LEU A 20 -0.86 0.30 -3.13
C LEU A 20 -0.51 0.88 -4.51
N THR A 21 -1.49 0.92 -5.42
CA THR A 21 -1.26 1.58 -6.70
C THR A 21 -1.24 3.09 -6.55
N LEU A 22 -0.49 3.78 -7.42
CA LEU A 22 -0.48 5.24 -7.49
C LEU A 22 -1.88 5.84 -7.70
N ASP A 23 -2.73 5.18 -8.49
CA ASP A 23 -4.10 5.63 -8.70
C ASP A 23 -4.92 5.53 -7.42
N THR A 24 -4.77 4.44 -6.66
CA THR A 24 -5.42 4.29 -5.36
C THR A 24 -4.92 5.34 -4.38
N TRP A 25 -3.62 5.62 -4.35
CA TRP A 25 -3.03 6.70 -3.54
C TRP A 25 -3.72 8.05 -3.80
N HIS A 26 -3.88 8.41 -5.08
CA HIS A 26 -4.56 9.65 -5.46
C HIS A 26 -6.06 9.64 -5.12
N GLN A 27 -6.75 8.50 -5.27
CA GLN A 27 -8.17 8.36 -4.91
C GLN A 27 -8.41 8.53 -3.41
N MET A 28 -7.43 8.13 -2.58
CA MET A 28 -7.41 8.43 -1.16
C MET A 28 -7.07 9.91 -0.87
N GLY A 29 -7.10 10.81 -1.85
CA GLY A 29 -6.88 12.23 -1.64
C GLY A 29 -5.53 12.58 -1.01
N ARG A 30 -4.52 11.69 -1.06
CA ARG A 30 -3.20 11.93 -0.49
C ARG A 30 -2.35 12.74 -1.49
N PRO A 31 -2.02 14.00 -1.18
CA PRO A 31 -1.52 14.93 -2.19
C PRO A 31 -0.01 14.84 -2.42
N THR A 32 0.75 14.23 -1.50
CA THR A 32 2.22 14.27 -1.54
C THR A 32 2.81 12.88 -1.42
N LEU A 33 3.57 12.49 -2.44
CA LEU A 33 4.45 11.32 -2.42
C LEU A 33 5.85 11.77 -2.01
N GLN A 34 6.48 11.02 -1.12
CA GLN A 34 7.87 11.19 -0.73
C GLN A 34 8.72 10.06 -1.31
N PRO A 35 9.77 10.35 -2.09
CA PRO A 35 10.65 9.31 -2.61
C PRO A 35 11.21 8.43 -1.49
N THR A 36 11.02 7.12 -1.63
CA THR A 36 11.61 6.14 -0.70
C THR A 36 12.93 5.57 -1.22
N SER A 37 13.85 5.31 -0.29
CA SER A 37 15.10 4.59 -0.59
C SER A 37 14.90 3.07 -0.68
N ASN A 38 13.71 2.57 -0.33
CA ASN A 38 13.37 1.15 -0.35
C ASN A 38 13.47 0.56 -1.77
N VAL A 39 13.81 -0.73 -1.83
CA VAL A 39 13.89 -1.51 -3.06
C VAL A 39 13.19 -2.84 -2.81
N MET A 40 12.22 -3.17 -3.63
CA MET A 40 11.51 -4.45 -3.60
C MET A 40 12.16 -5.45 -4.55
N TYR A 41 12.52 -6.62 -4.02
CA TYR A 41 13.10 -7.72 -4.78
C TYR A 41 11.99 -8.68 -5.20
N MET A 42 11.60 -8.61 -6.47
CA MET A 42 10.52 -9.42 -7.01
C MET A 42 11.05 -10.74 -7.57
N VAL A 43 10.47 -11.88 -7.19
CA VAL A 43 10.93 -13.24 -7.57
C VAL A 43 11.10 -13.46 -9.08
N LYS A 44 10.36 -12.71 -9.92
CA LYS A 44 10.34 -12.87 -11.39
C LYS A 44 10.54 -11.57 -12.18
N LYS A 45 10.76 -10.43 -11.53
CA LYS A 45 10.96 -9.14 -12.20
C LYS A 45 12.25 -8.51 -11.69
N ASN A 46 12.84 -7.62 -12.49
CA ASN A 46 13.88 -6.72 -12.01
C ASN A 46 13.43 -5.99 -10.73
N ASN A 47 14.39 -5.59 -9.91
CA ASN A 47 14.16 -4.81 -8.70
C ASN A 47 13.23 -3.63 -8.98
N VAL A 48 12.18 -3.48 -8.18
CA VAL A 48 11.21 -2.38 -8.29
C VAL A 48 11.47 -1.40 -7.15
N ARG A 49 11.51 -0.12 -7.47
CA ARG A 49 11.53 0.94 -6.46
C ARG A 49 10.11 1.50 -6.32
N PRO A 50 9.44 1.31 -5.18
CA PRO A 50 8.19 2.00 -4.91
C PRO A 50 8.40 3.51 -4.91
N ILE A 51 7.33 4.27 -5.21
CA ILE A 51 7.43 5.73 -5.30
C ILE A 51 7.54 6.33 -3.89
N ASP A 52 6.76 5.80 -2.94
CA ASP A 52 6.71 6.20 -1.53
C ASP A 52 6.39 4.98 -0.66
N VAL A 53 6.36 5.14 0.66
CA VAL A 53 5.82 4.16 1.60
C VAL A 53 4.83 4.85 2.51
N LEU A 54 3.62 4.32 2.56
CA LEU A 54 2.64 4.67 3.56
C LEU A 54 2.96 3.93 4.86
N LYS A 55 3.66 4.59 5.78
CA LYS A 55 4.14 3.97 7.01
C LYS A 55 3.10 3.93 8.12
N ASP A 56 3.06 2.80 8.85
CA ASP A 56 2.25 2.60 10.05
C ASP A 56 0.76 2.96 9.90
N ASP A 57 0.19 2.81 8.69
CA ASP A 57 -1.20 3.17 8.43
C ASP A 57 -2.12 2.00 8.76
N THR A 58 -3.36 2.33 9.14
CA THR A 58 -4.36 1.36 9.56
C THR A 58 -5.46 1.25 8.52
N ILE A 59 -5.60 0.06 7.92
CA ILE A 59 -6.72 -0.27 7.07
C ILE A 59 -7.79 -1.02 7.86
N THR A 60 -9.05 -0.81 7.50
CA THR A 60 -10.18 -1.56 8.06
C THR A 60 -10.85 -2.38 6.95
N ILE A 61 -10.84 -3.70 7.10
CA ILE A 61 -11.48 -4.65 6.18
C ILE A 61 -12.62 -5.33 6.94
N GLN A 62 -13.86 -5.10 6.52
CA GLN A 62 -15.07 -5.69 7.15
C GLN A 62 -15.11 -5.54 8.69
N GLY A 63 -14.60 -4.42 9.22
CA GLY A 63 -14.54 -4.15 10.66
C GLY A 63 -13.29 -4.66 11.38
N ALA A 64 -12.48 -5.52 10.76
CA ALA A 64 -11.17 -5.90 11.27
C ALA A 64 -10.13 -4.83 10.90
N LYS A 65 -9.27 -4.48 11.87
CA LYS A 65 -8.20 -3.49 11.68
C LYS A 65 -6.87 -4.17 11.47
N PHE A 66 -6.11 -3.70 10.49
CA PHE A 66 -4.75 -4.14 10.19
C PHE A 66 -3.87 -2.91 10.10
N THR A 67 -2.71 -2.95 10.75
CA THR A 67 -1.72 -1.88 10.71
C THR A 67 -0.46 -2.41 10.05
N GLY A 68 0.10 -1.64 9.13
CA GLY A 68 1.32 -2.00 8.45
C GLY A 68 1.75 -0.93 7.46
N ASP A 69 2.89 -1.20 6.82
CA ASP A 69 3.41 -0.37 5.75
C ASP A 69 2.77 -0.78 4.41
N PHE A 70 2.59 0.19 3.51
CA PHE A 70 2.19 -0.04 2.12
C PHE A 70 3.17 0.62 1.15
N GLU A 71 3.67 -0.15 0.18
CA GLU A 71 4.59 0.27 -0.89
C GLU A 71 3.89 0.76 -2.16
#